data_AF-X0SAN1-F1
#
_entry.id   AF-X0SAN1-F1
#
_cell.length_a   1.000
_cell.length_b   1.000
_cell.length_c   1.000
_cell.angle_alpha   90.00
_cell.angle_beta   90.00
_cell.angle_gamma   90.00
#
_symmetry.space_group_name_H-M   'P 1'
#
loop_
_entity.id
_entity.type
_entity.pdbx_description
1 polymer ?
#
loop_
_entity_poly.entity_id
_entity_poly.type
_entity_poly.pdbx_seq_one_letter_code
_entity_poly.pdbx_strand_id
1 'polypeptide(L)' 'PEEEQKRRLIERDGLTEEMAMSMITSQLRVEEKKGYCDLVIDNSGSVEDTRRRVKDLWDELKQIQQDRKARGGSA' A
#
# COMPACT_ATOMS: atom_id res chain seq x y z
N PRO A 1 -9.23 -2.14 -5.70
CA PRO A 1 -10.67 -2.49 -5.76
C PRO A 1 -10.89 -3.86 -5.10
N GLU A 2 -12.02 -4.07 -4.42
CA GLU A 2 -12.31 -5.34 -3.73
C GLU A 2 -12.34 -6.53 -4.69
N GLU A 3 -12.96 -6.36 -5.87
CA GLU A 3 -13.00 -7.41 -6.91
C GLU A 3 -11.61 -7.85 -7.39
N GLU A 4 -10.68 -6.90 -7.54
CA GLU A 4 -9.30 -7.21 -7.93
C GLU A 4 -8.55 -7.96 -6.81
N GLN A 5 -8.81 -7.60 -5.55
CA GLN A 5 -8.23 -8.28 -4.40
C GLN A 5 -8.77 -9.71 -4.26
N LYS A 6 -10.07 -9.90 -4.49
CA LYS A 6 -10.74 -11.20 -4.51
C LYS A 6 -10.15 -12.10 -5.60
N ARG A 7 -10.06 -11.59 -6.83
CA ARG A 7 -9.46 -12.32 -7.96
C ARG A 7 -8.04 -12.80 -7.62
N ARG A 8 -7.19 -11.91 -7.12
CA ARG A 8 -5.79 -12.25 -6.77
C ARG A 8 -5.69 -13.29 -5.66
N LEU A 9 -6.56 -13.24 -4.66
CA LEU A 9 -6.59 -14.23 -3.57
C LEU A 9 -6.98 -15.62 -4.11
N ILE A 10 -7.98 -15.71 -4.97
CA ILE A 10 -8.40 -16.97 -5.59
C ILE A 10 -7.29 -17.53 -6.49
N GLU A 11 -6.73 -16.71 -7.38
CA GLU A 11 -5.71 -17.13 -8.33
C GLU A 11 -4.39 -17.54 -7.66
N ARG A 12 -3.95 -16.81 -6.63
CA ARG A 12 -2.68 -17.05 -5.94
C ARG A 12 -2.76 -18.19 -4.93
N ASP A 13 -3.83 -18.22 -4.13
CA ASP A 13 -3.91 -19.07 -2.95
C ASP A 13 -4.89 -20.25 -3.15
N GLY A 14 -5.58 -20.34 -4.30
CA GLY A 14 -6.52 -21.42 -4.61
C GLY A 14 -7.79 -21.39 -3.74
N LEU A 15 -8.16 -20.22 -3.24
CA LEU A 15 -9.28 -20.05 -2.30
C LEU A 15 -10.64 -20.13 -2.99
N THR A 16 -11.66 -20.53 -2.24
CA THR A 16 -13.06 -20.34 -2.68
C THR A 16 -13.43 -18.86 -2.60
N GLU A 17 -14.46 -18.46 -3.35
CA GLU A 17 -14.96 -17.09 -3.32
C GLU A 17 -15.38 -16.66 -1.91
N GLU A 18 -16.06 -17.54 -1.17
CA GLU A 18 -16.49 -17.29 0.21
C GLU A 18 -15.30 -17.06 1.16
N MET A 19 -14.23 -17.86 1.03
CA MET A 19 -13.02 -17.68 1.83
C MET A 19 -12.30 -16.37 1.50
N ALA A 20 -12.17 -16.03 0.21
CA ALA A 20 -11.58 -14.78 -0.22
C ALA A 20 -12.37 -13.57 0.29
N MET A 21 -13.71 -13.62 0.23
CA MET A 21 -14.59 -12.58 0.76
C MET A 21 -14.45 -12.45 2.28
N SER A 22 -14.46 -13.56 3.02
CA SER A 22 -14.27 -13.54 4.48
C SER A 22 -12.95 -12.86 4.88
N MET A 23 -11.87 -13.13 4.14
CA MET A 23 -10.57 -12.49 4.37
C MET A 23 -10.57 -10.99 4.06
N ILE A 24 -11.28 -10.56 3.02
CA ILE A 24 -11.43 -9.14 2.67
C ILE A 24 -12.24 -8.42 3.75
N THR A 25 -13.38 -8.98 4.16
CA THR A 25 -14.27 -8.37 5.15
C THR A 25 -13.69 -8.36 6.57
N SER A 26 -12.74 -9.26 6.87
CA SER A 26 -12.03 -9.29 8.15
C SER A 26 -10.99 -8.17 8.29
N GLN A 27 -10.63 -7.52 7.20
CA GLN A 27 -9.69 -6.40 7.18
C GLN A 27 -10.44 -5.07 7.29
N LEU A 28 -9.74 -4.04 7.76
CA LEU A 28 -10.23 -2.67 7.70
C LEU A 28 -10.48 -2.28 6.22
N ARG A 29 -11.59 -1.57 5.94
CA ARG A 29 -11.88 -1.13 4.56
C ARG A 29 -10.72 -0.27 4.05
N VAL A 30 -10.44 -0.37 2.76
CA VAL A 30 -9.31 0.32 2.13
C VAL A 30 -9.41 1.83 2.35
N GLU A 31 -10.61 2.39 2.27
CA GLU A 31 -10.89 3.82 2.48
C GLU A 31 -10.58 4.25 3.92
N GLU A 32 -10.98 3.44 4.90
CA GLU A 32 -10.69 3.70 6.31
C GLU A 32 -9.19 3.57 6.59
N LYS A 33 -8.55 2.54 6.03
CA LYS A 33 -7.11 2.30 6.19
C LYS A 33 -6.27 3.46 5.67
N LYS A 34 -6.66 4.06 4.54
CA LYS A 34 -5.99 5.24 3.98
C LYS A 34 -5.98 6.42 4.96
N GLY A 35 -7.02 6.59 5.78
CA GLY A 35 -7.08 7.66 6.79
C GLY A 35 -6.02 7.56 7.88
N TYR A 36 -5.43 6.37 8.08
CA TYR A 36 -4.38 6.13 9.08
C TYR A 36 -2.96 6.14 8.49
N CYS A 37 -2.81 6.28 7.17
CA CYS A 37 -1.52 6.19 6.50
C CYS A 37 -1.00 7.59 6.14
N ASP A 38 0.27 7.86 6.44
CA ASP A 38 0.94 9.08 5.97
C ASP A 38 1.18 9.03 4.45
N LEU A 39 1.44 7.83 3.92
CA LEU A 39 1.84 7.59 2.54
C LEU A 39 1.13 6.35 1.99
N VAL A 40 0.70 6.40 0.72
CA VAL A 40 -0.06 5.31 0.07
C VAL A 40 0.54 5.02 -1.31
N ILE A 41 0.81 3.74 -1.59
CA ILE A 41 1.22 3.27 -2.91
C ILE A 41 0.07 2.50 -3.54
N ASP A 42 -0.46 3.01 -4.65
CA ASP A 42 -1.44 2.30 -5.44
C ASP A 42 -0.75 1.37 -6.46
N ASN A 43 -1.05 0.08 -6.36
CA ASN A 43 -0.50 -1.02 -7.15
C ASN A 43 -1.56 -1.68 -8.08
N SER A 44 -2.63 -0.94 -8.39
CA SER A 44 -3.68 -1.41 -9.32
C SER A 44 -3.26 -1.38 -10.79
N GLY A 45 -2.18 -0.65 -11.14
CA GLY A 45 -1.61 -0.57 -12.48
C GLY A 45 -0.58 -1.67 -12.79
N SER A 46 0.29 -1.41 -13.76
CA SER A 46 1.37 -2.33 -14.12
C SER A 46 2.44 -2.44 -13.02
N VAL A 47 3.28 -3.48 -13.11
CA VAL A 47 4.44 -3.61 -12.23
C VAL A 47 5.40 -2.44 -12.45
N GLU A 48 5.54 -1.97 -13.68
CA GLU A 48 6.36 -0.83 -14.07
C GLU A 48 5.85 0.47 -13.44
N ASP A 49 4.53 0.69 -13.44
CA ASP A 49 3.90 1.83 -12.77
C ASP A 49 4.13 1.80 -11.26
N THR A 50 3.97 0.62 -10.67
CA THR A 50 4.22 0.42 -9.24
C THR A 50 5.69 0.67 -8.90
N ARG A 51 6.64 0.19 -9.71
CA ARG A 51 8.08 0.44 -9.53
C ARG A 51 8.40 1.93 -9.57
N ARG A 52 7.83 2.67 -10.53
CA ARG A 52 8.02 4.12 -10.64
C ARG A 52 7.52 4.83 -9.38
N ARG A 53 6.30 4.53 -8.95
CA ARG A 53 5.70 5.10 -7.72
C ARG A 53 6.51 4.80 -6.46
N VAL A 54 7.02 3.57 -6.34
CA VAL A 54 7.90 3.18 -5.22
C VAL A 54 9.20 3.97 -5.24
N LYS A 55 9.81 4.19 -6.42
CA LYS A 55 11.03 4.99 -6.54
C LYS A 55 10.79 6.44 -6.11
N ASP A 56 9.71 7.05 -6.60
CA ASP A 56 9.39 8.45 -6.28
C ASP A 56 9.15 8.63 -4.77
N LEU A 57 8.39 7.71 -4.16
CA LEU A 57 8.15 7.70 -2.72
C LEU A 57 9.44 7.48 -1.91
N TRP A 58 10.35 6.64 -2.41
CA TRP A 58 11.62 6.38 -1.75
C TRP A 58 12.51 7.63 -1.70
N ASP A 59 12.53 8.39 -2.78
CA ASP A 59 13.28 9.65 -2.84
C ASP A 59 12.65 10.70 -1.89
N GLU A 60 11.31 10.77 -1.79
CA GLU A 60 10.60 11.59 -0.79
C GLU A 60 10.95 11.20 0.66
N LEU A 61 10.95 9.90 0.96
CA LEU A 61 11.30 9.39 2.30
C LEU A 61 12.73 9.76 2.70
N LYS A 62 13.68 9.73 1.77
CA LYS A 62 15.04 10.20 2.03
C LYS A 62 15.09 11.69 2.35
N GLN A 63 14.32 12.51 1.62
CA GLN A 63 14.25 13.94 1.91
C GLN A 63 13.66 14.20 3.31
N ILE A 64 12.54 13.54 3.64
CA ILE A 64 11.94 13.60 4.97
C ILE A 64 12.96 13.20 6.06
N GLN A 65 13.75 12.15 5.81
CA GLN A 65 14.79 11.71 6.75
C GLN A 65 15.90 12.76 6.91
N GLN A 66 16.36 13.37 5.83
CA GLN A 66 17.38 14.43 5.86
C GLN A 66 16.87 15.67 6.60
N ASP A 67 15.64 16.10 6.32
CA ASP A 67 15.03 17.26 6.96
C ASP A 67 14.83 17.04 8.47
N ARG A 68 14.53 15.80 8.89
CA ARG A 68 14.46 15.43 10.31
C ARG A 68 15.84 15.47 10.97
N LYS A 69 16.89 15.01 10.29
CA LYS A 69 18.28 15.11 10.77
C LYS A 69 18.75 16.56 10.91
N ALA A 70 18.44 17.41 9.93
CA ALA A 70 18.79 18.83 9.97
C ALA A 70 18.08 19.56 11.12
N ARG A 71 16.80 19.23 11.38
CA ARG A 71 16.02 19.80 12.49
C ARG A 71 16.43 19.29 13.88
N GLY A 72 16.93 18.05 13.96
CA GLY A 72 17.40 17.44 15.22
C GLY A 72 18.86 17.74 15.57
N GLY A 73 19.61 18.44 14.70
CA GLY A 73 21.03 18.78 14.89
C GLY A 73 21.30 20.09 15.63
N SER A 74 20.26 20.74 16.18
CA SER A 74 20.40 21.86 17.12
C SER A 74 19.94 21.42 18.50
N ALA A 75 20.78 20.65 19.18
CA ALA A 75 20.71 20.42 20.62
C ALA A 75 22.14 20.49 21.18
#